data_AF-A0ABD2N2G3-F1
#
_entry.id   AF-A0ABD2N2G3-F1
#
_cell.length_a   1.000
_cell.length_b   1.000
_cell.length_c   1.000
_cell.angle_alpha   90.00
_cell.angle_beta   90.00
_cell.angle_gamma   90.00
#
_symmetry.space_group_name_H-M   'P 1'
#
loop_
_entity.id
_entity.type
_entity.pdbx_description
1 polymer ?
#
loop_
_entity_poly.entity_id
_entity_poly.type
_entity_poly.pdbx_seq_one_letter_code
_entity_poly.pdbx_strand_id
1 'polypeptide(L)'
;MGTYYTQAIKSWMRSHSSSSVTQYQVGRLINEPYERAATIANIVYGFKATVTWFVNRNIFQDHHFAPAGALVTNVISAGRNNSPLFCTPPFSREYNVPFISQ
;
A
#
# COMPACT_ATOMS: atom_id res chain seq x y z
N MET A 1 -1.81 -4.16 -17.98
CA MET A 1 -0.44 -3.78 -18.42
C MET A 1 -0.22 -4.00 -19.91
N GLY A 2 -0.44 -5.21 -20.45
CA GLY A 2 -0.11 -5.52 -21.86
C GLY A 2 -0.79 -4.62 -22.91
N THR A 3 -2.09 -4.33 -22.75
CA THR A 3 -2.86 -3.48 -23.67
C THR A 3 -2.33 -2.04 -23.74
N TYR A 4 -2.03 -1.43 -22.59
CA TYR A 4 -1.46 -0.08 -22.51
C TYR A 4 -0.07 -0.01 -23.14
N TYR A 5 0.77 -1.02 -22.88
CA TYR A 5 2.11 -1.08 -23.44
C TYR A 5 2.09 -1.20 -24.98
N THR A 6 1.22 -2.07 -25.53
CA THR A 6 1.05 -2.18 -26.98
C THR A 6 0.57 -0.87 -27.61
N GLN A 7 -0.27 -0.10 -26.93
CA GLN A 7 -0.71 1.22 -27.42
C GLN A 7 0.45 2.23 -27.43
N ALA A 8 1.24 2.29 -26.35
CA ALA A 8 2.41 3.15 -26.25
C ALA A 8 3.44 2.85 -27.35
N ILE A 9 3.75 1.57 -27.58
CA ILE A 9 4.64 1.13 -28.68
C ILE A 9 4.07 1.52 -30.04
N LYS A 10 2.77 1.28 -30.29
CA LYS A 10 2.12 1.63 -31.57
C LYS A 10 2.16 3.14 -31.82
N SER A 11 1.96 3.95 -30.79
CA SER A 11 2.08 5.41 -30.86
C SER A 11 3.51 5.82 -31.22
N TRP A 12 4.50 5.23 -30.54
CA TRP A 12 5.90 5.51 -30.78
C TRP A 12 6.35 5.12 -32.19
N MET A 13 6.01 3.92 -32.66
CA MET A 13 6.35 3.46 -34.02
C MET A 13 5.76 4.35 -35.12
N ARG A 14 4.57 4.94 -34.90
CA ARG A 14 3.99 5.91 -35.86
C ARG A 14 4.79 7.21 -35.93
N SER A 15 5.33 7.66 -34.80
CA SER A 15 6.16 8.87 -34.73
C SER A 15 7.60 8.67 -35.21
N HIS A 16 8.10 7.43 -35.19
CA HIS A 16 9.48 7.08 -35.54
C HIS A 16 9.47 5.92 -36.56
N SER A 17 9.09 6.23 -37.80
CA SER A 17 8.84 5.23 -38.86
C SER A 17 10.08 4.44 -39.34
N SER A 18 11.29 4.88 -38.99
CA SER A 18 12.54 4.31 -39.52
C SER A 18 13.42 3.66 -38.45
N SER A 19 12.92 3.47 -37.23
CA SER A 19 13.73 2.92 -36.13
C SER A 19 13.02 1.79 -35.40
N SER A 20 13.70 0.64 -35.33
CA SER A 20 13.27 -0.48 -34.49
C SER A 20 13.42 -0.12 -33.01
N VAL A 21 12.48 -0.57 -32.18
CA VAL A 21 12.56 -0.37 -30.72
C VAL A 21 13.76 -1.14 -30.17
N THR A 22 14.75 -0.41 -29.66
CA THR A 22 15.91 -0.99 -28.96
C THR A 22 15.61 -1.15 -27.47
N GLN A 23 16.37 -2.01 -26.78
CA GLN A 23 16.20 -2.26 -25.34
C GLN A 23 16.29 -0.98 -24.48
N TYR A 24 17.09 0.01 -24.90
CA TYR A 24 17.18 1.30 -24.23
C TYR A 24 15.89 2.13 -24.36
N GLN A 25 15.21 2.04 -25.50
CA GLN A 25 13.94 2.75 -25.73
C GLN A 25 12.79 2.09 -24.98
N VAL A 26 12.83 0.76 -24.76
CA VAL A 26 11.84 0.04 -23.95
C VAL A 26 11.75 0.62 -22.54
N GLY A 27 12.89 0.92 -21.90
CA GLY A 27 12.93 1.54 -20.57
C GLY A 27 12.26 2.92 -20.52
N ARG A 28 12.26 3.66 -21.63
CA ARG A 28 11.56 4.94 -21.74
C ARG A 28 10.06 4.76 -22.02
N LEU A 29 9.72 3.75 -22.83
CA LEU A 29 8.36 3.47 -23.30
C LEU A 29 7.48 2.79 -22.26
N ILE A 30 8.04 2.23 -21.19
CA ILE A 30 7.27 1.58 -20.13
C ILE A 30 6.67 2.55 -19.11
N ASN A 31 7.24 3.76 -18.96
CA ASN A 31 6.79 4.73 -17.95
C ASN A 31 5.34 5.17 -18.18
N GLU A 32 5.01 5.60 -19.40
CA GLU A 32 3.66 6.02 -19.78
C GLU A 32 2.57 4.94 -19.53
N PRO A 33 2.71 3.70 -20.03
CA PRO A 33 1.71 2.67 -19.80
C PRO A 33 1.66 2.20 -18.33
N TYR A 34 2.75 2.32 -17.59
CA TYR A 34 2.77 2.03 -16.16
C TYR A 34 1.93 3.04 -15.37
N GLU A 35 2.14 4.34 -15.60
CA GLU A 35 1.33 5.41 -14.98
C GLU A 35 -0.15 5.24 -15.26
N ARG A 36 -0.52 4.92 -16.51
CA ARG A 36 -1.91 4.68 -16.90
C ARG A 36 -2.53 3.44 -16.25
N ALA A 37 -1.72 2.46 -15.91
CA ALA A 37 -2.20 1.22 -15.30
C ALA A 37 -2.19 1.27 -13.76
N ALA A 38 -1.39 2.16 -13.16
CA ALA A 38 -1.30 2.42 -11.73
C ALA A 38 -2.47 3.31 -11.24
N THR A 39 -3.71 2.93 -11.56
CA THR A 39 -4.90 3.67 -11.15
C THR A 39 -5.37 3.27 -9.76
N ILE A 40 -5.97 4.23 -9.05
CA ILE A 40 -6.62 4.00 -7.74
C ILE A 40 -7.65 2.88 -7.85
N ALA A 41 -8.40 2.80 -8.97
CA ALA A 41 -9.34 1.72 -9.20
C ALA A 41 -8.67 0.34 -9.11
N ASN A 42 -7.53 0.15 -9.82
CA ASN A 42 -6.77 -1.10 -9.77
C ASN A 42 -6.28 -1.44 -8.36
N ILE A 43 -5.84 -0.41 -7.62
CA ILE A 43 -5.41 -0.56 -6.22
C ILE A 43 -6.59 -0.98 -5.33
N VAL A 44 -7.75 -0.32 -5.46
CA VAL A 44 -8.99 -0.65 -4.72
C VAL A 44 -9.48 -2.05 -5.06
N TYR A 45 -9.41 -2.47 -6.32
CA TYR A 45 -9.75 -3.84 -6.72
C TYR A 45 -8.76 -4.86 -6.14
N GLY A 46 -7.47 -4.53 -6.12
CA GLY A 46 -6.44 -5.35 -5.47
C GLY A 46 -6.68 -5.52 -3.98
N PHE A 47 -7.00 -4.43 -3.28
CA PHE A 47 -7.41 -4.48 -1.89
C PHE A 47 -8.71 -5.26 -1.71
N LYS A 48 -9.73 -5.03 -2.53
CA LYS A 48 -10.98 -5.81 -2.46
C LYS A 48 -10.77 -7.31 -2.62
N ALA A 49 -9.81 -7.72 -3.45
CA ALA A 49 -9.43 -9.12 -3.62
C ALA A 49 -8.62 -9.67 -2.43
N THR A 50 -7.79 -8.85 -1.80
CA THR A 50 -7.08 -9.22 -0.57
C THR A 50 -8.00 -9.02 0.63
N VAL A 51 -8.58 -10.14 1.11
CA VAL A 51 -9.46 -10.19 2.29
C VAL A 51 -8.83 -9.55 3.56
N THR A 52 -7.53 -9.25 3.51
CA THR A 52 -6.74 -8.52 4.50
C THR A 52 -7.37 -7.23 5.03
N TRP A 53 -8.17 -6.47 4.27
CA TRP A 53 -8.73 -5.19 4.76
C TRP A 53 -10.16 -5.25 5.28
N PHE A 54 -10.91 -6.34 5.11
CA PHE A 54 -12.23 -6.50 5.72
C PHE A 54 -12.10 -7.03 7.16
N VAL A 55 -11.48 -6.25 8.03
CA VAL A 55 -11.43 -6.57 9.46
C VAL A 55 -12.79 -6.22 10.05
N ASN A 56 -13.76 -7.12 9.90
CA ASN A 56 -14.99 -7.04 10.69
C ASN A 56 -14.58 -7.13 12.16
N ARG A 57 -14.54 -6.00 12.86
CA ARG A 57 -14.08 -5.92 14.26
C ARG A 57 -14.95 -6.72 15.22
N ASN A 58 -16.13 -7.14 14.79
CA ASN A 58 -17.06 -7.92 15.60
C ASN A 58 -16.83 -9.43 15.51
N ILE A 59 -15.85 -9.91 14.72
CA ILE A 59 -15.48 -11.33 14.68
C ILE A 59 -14.61 -11.74 15.87
N PHE A 60 -13.88 -10.78 16.45
CA PHE A 60 -12.99 -11.05 17.56
C PHE A 60 -13.76 -10.82 18.88
N GLN A 61 -13.92 -11.88 19.65
CA GLN A 61 -14.46 -11.80 21.01
C GLN A 61 -13.33 -11.42 21.98
N ASP A 62 -13.67 -10.81 23.12
CA ASP A 62 -12.69 -10.32 24.10
C ASP A 62 -11.70 -11.42 24.55
N HIS A 63 -12.16 -12.66 24.63
CA HIS A 63 -11.33 -13.79 25.03
C HIS A 63 -10.26 -14.18 23.99
N HIS A 64 -10.43 -13.81 22.70
CA HIS A 64 -9.40 -13.99 21.67
C HIS A 64 -8.19 -13.05 21.88
N PHE A 65 -8.35 -11.99 22.68
CA PHE A 65 -7.28 -11.06 23.06
C PHE A 65 -6.63 -11.39 24.41
N ALA A 66 -7.07 -12.45 25.09
CA ALA A 66 -6.51 -12.88 26.38
C ALA A 66 -4.96 -13.05 26.37
N PRO A 67 -4.34 -13.60 25.30
CA PRO A 67 -2.88 -13.70 25.22
C PRO A 67 -2.17 -12.34 25.19
N ALA A 68 -2.79 -11.32 24.59
CA ALA A 68 -2.22 -9.97 24.50
C ALA A 68 -2.21 -9.27 25.87
N GLY A 69 -3.22 -9.51 26.70
CA GLY A 69 -3.28 -9.00 28.08
C GLY A 69 -2.16 -9.54 28.96
N ALA A 70 -1.84 -10.84 28.83
CA ALA A 70 -0.76 -11.48 29.58
C ALA A 70 0.62 -10.88 29.26
N LEU A 71 0.85 -10.43 28.01
CA LEU A 71 2.08 -9.76 27.62
C LEU A 71 2.20 -8.39 28.31
N VAL A 72 1.12 -7.60 28.37
CA VAL A 72 1.09 -6.29 29.03
C VAL A 72 1.42 -6.41 30.53
N THR A 73 0.86 -7.41 31.22
CA THR A 73 1.16 -7.63 32.64
C THR A 73 2.63 -8.00 32.86
N ASN A 74 3.22 -8.81 31.98
CA ASN A 74 4.64 -9.16 32.05
C ASN A 74 5.57 -7.98 31.79
N VAL A 75 5.18 -7.00 30.95
CA VAL A 75 5.96 -5.77 30.73
C VAL A 75 5.91 -4.85 31.95
N ILE A 76 4.77 -4.77 32.65
CA ILE A 76 4.61 -3.93 33.85
C ILE A 76 5.37 -4.52 35.05
N SER A 77 5.42 -5.85 35.20
CA SER A 77 6.22 -6.51 36.24
C SER A 77 7.71 -6.59 35.92
N ALA A 78 8.08 -6.51 34.63
CA ALA A 78 9.46 -6.37 34.17
C ALA A 78 9.89 -4.89 34.11
N GLY A 79 9.81 -4.19 35.24
CA GLY A 79 10.54 -2.95 35.41
C GLY A 79 12.04 -3.23 35.40
N ARG A 80 12.68 -3.24 34.22
CA ARG A 80 14.14 -3.07 34.11
C ARG A 80 14.52 -2.40 32.80
N ASN A 81 14.73 -1.09 32.91
CA ASN A 81 15.79 -0.30 32.26
C ASN A 81 16.36 -0.89 30.97
N ASN A 82 15.62 -0.80 29.87
CA ASN A 82 16.14 -0.45 28.56
C ASN A 82 14.93 -0.16 27.70
N SER A 83 14.89 1.06 27.15
CA SER A 83 13.81 1.55 26.30
C SER A 83 13.46 0.49 25.24
N PRO A 84 12.18 0.08 25.11
CA PRO A 84 11.82 -0.82 24.03
C PRO A 84 12.12 -0.09 22.72
N LEU A 85 12.99 -0.66 21.90
CA LEU A 85 13.16 -0.29 20.50
C LEU A 85 11.92 -0.73 19.72
N PHE A 86 10.76 -0.21 20.08
CA PHE A 86 9.66 -0.16 19.15
C PHE A 86 10.04 0.94 18.17
N CYS A 87 10.32 0.56 16.92
CA CYS A 87 10.37 1.54 15.83
C CYS A 87 9.02 2.24 15.82
N THR A 88 8.97 3.45 16.39
CA THR A 88 7.85 4.35 16.18
C THR A 88 7.89 4.69 14.68
N PRO A 89 6.84 4.37 13.90
CA PRO A 89 6.77 4.90 12.55
C PRO A 89 6.77 6.44 12.68
N PRO A 90 7.56 7.17 11.87
CA PRO A 90 7.66 8.61 11.96
C PRO A 90 6.41 9.23 11.30
N PHE A 91 5.23 9.05 11.89
CA PHE A 91 4.03 9.73 11.43
C PHE A 91 2.96 9.83 12.52
N SER A 92 3.30 10.46 13.64
CA SER A 92 2.30 11.15 14.47
C SER A 92 2.29 12.62 14.05
N ARG A 93 1.43 12.96 13.07
CA ARG A 93 0.82 14.30 13.00
C ARG A 93 -0.69 14.13 13.16
N GLU A 94 -1.11 14.17 14.42
CA GLU A 94 -2.22 15.00 14.89
C GLU A 94 -3.27 15.41 13.83
N TYR A 95 -4.23 14.53 13.56
CA TYR A 95 -5.52 14.95 13.00
C TYR A 95 -6.45 15.28 14.16
N ASN A 96 -6.24 16.44 14.76
CA ASN A 96 -7.27 17.12 15.53
C ASN A 96 -8.25 17.74 14.51
N VAL A 97 -9.19 16.92 14.02
CA VAL A 97 -10.34 17.41 13.26
C VAL A 97 -11.45 17.70 14.27
N PRO A 98 -11.91 18.97 14.42
CA PRO A 98 -13.04 19.25 15.29
C PRO A 98 -14.27 18.57 14.70
N PHE A 99 -14.92 17.75 15.53
CA PHE A 99 -16.21 17.13 15.24
C PHE A 99 -17.23 18.24 14.98
N ILE A 100 -17.61 18.44 13.72
CA ILE A 100 -18.79 19.26 13.38
C ILE A 100 -20.00 18.37 13.62
N SER A 101 -20.81 18.72 14.63
CA SER A 101 -22.11 18.09 14.86
C SER A 101 -23.07 18.44 13.72
N GLN A 102 -23.77 17.44 13.20
CA GLN A 102 -25.16 17.59 12.72
C GLN A 102 -26.04 16.70 13.56
#